data_AF-A0A1F2SEX9-F1
#
_entry.id   AF-A0A1F2SEX9-F1
#
_cell.length_a   1.000
_cell.length_b   1.000
_cell.length_c   1.000
_cell.angle_alpha   90.00
_cell.angle_beta   90.00
_cell.angle_gamma   90.00
#
_symmetry.space_group_name_H-M   'P 1'
#
loop_
_entity.id
_entity.type
_entity.pdbx_description
1 polymer ?
#
loop_
_entity_poly.entity_id
_entity_poly.type
_entity_poly.pdbx_seq_one_letter_code
_entity_poly.pdbx_strand_id
1 'polypeptide(L)'
;MVKVTFTLDEETVRTIRTMAERRRKPQSLVVREAVARYAAEGDTLPEDERERRLAILRELMSQPPTRPQPDVDAELREVRRSRRTGWHRPSD
;
A
#
# COMPACT_ATOMS: atom_id res chain seq x y z
N MET A 1 23.03 -6.88 17.60
CA MET A 1 21.64 -7.05 18.08
C MET A 1 21.28 -5.77 18.83
N VAL A 2 20.21 -5.08 18.42
CA VAL A 2 19.80 -3.80 19.03
C VAL A 2 18.73 -4.08 20.08
N LYS A 3 18.88 -3.54 21.29
CA LYS A 3 17.87 -3.65 22.35
C LYS A 3 16.89 -2.48 22.21
N VAL A 4 15.61 -2.81 22.19
CA VAL A 4 14.52 -1.83 22.10
C VAL A 4 13.47 -2.17 23.15
N THR A 5 12.83 -1.15 23.71
CA THR A 5 11.74 -1.29 24.68
C THR A 5 10.45 -0.84 24.02
N PHE A 6 9.41 -1.67 24.09
CA PHE A 6 8.08 -1.36 23.58
C PHE A 6 7.06 -1.53 24.71
N THR A 7 6.00 -0.74 24.64
CA THR A 7 4.79 -0.97 25.45
C THR A 7 3.82 -1.77 24.60
N LEU A 8 3.34 -2.88 25.14
CA LEU A 8 2.35 -3.76 24.51
C LEU A 8 1.23 -3.98 25.52
N ASP A 9 0.02 -4.21 25.03
CA ASP A 9 -1.10 -4.61 25.87
C ASP A 9 -0.88 -6.02 26.47
N GLU A 10 -1.60 -6.31 27.56
CA GLU A 10 -1.44 -7.55 28.31
C GLU A 10 -1.83 -8.80 27.50
N GLU A 11 -2.76 -8.68 26.56
CA GLU A 11 -3.16 -9.78 25.68
C GLU A 11 -2.07 -10.14 24.69
N THR A 12 -1.44 -9.14 24.07
CA THR A 12 -0.30 -9.31 23.17
C THR A 12 0.88 -9.96 23.91
N VAL A 13 1.20 -9.52 25.12
CA VAL A 13 2.28 -10.12 25.93
C VAL A 13 1.99 -11.58 26.26
N ARG A 14 0.74 -11.92 26.65
CA ARG A 14 0.33 -13.32 26.89
C ARG A 14 0.45 -14.18 25.64
N THR A 15 0.07 -13.64 24.49
CA THR A 15 0.18 -14.32 23.19
C THR A 15 1.63 -14.63 22.84
N ILE A 16 2.53 -13.66 22.99
CA ILE A 16 3.97 -13.84 22.74
C ILE A 16 4.56 -14.92 23.66
N ARG A 17 4.22 -14.89 24.96
CA ARG A 17 4.66 -15.91 25.93
C ARG A 17 4.20 -17.32 25.56
N THR A 18 2.92 -17.47 25.28
CA THR A 18 2.31 -18.75 24.88
C THR A 18 2.96 -19.30 23.61
N MET A 19 3.21 -18.43 22.63
CA MET A 19 3.85 -18.82 21.37
C MET A 19 5.33 -19.21 21.56
N ALA A 20 6.05 -18.47 22.41
CA ALA A 20 7.44 -18.77 22.75
C ALA A 20 7.56 -20.15 23.42
N GLU A 21 6.67 -20.46 24.37
CA GLU A 21 6.60 -21.76 25.05
C GLU A 21 6.27 -22.88 24.07
N ARG A 22 5.19 -22.74 23.28
CA ARG A 22 4.76 -23.74 22.29
C ARG A 22 5.83 -24.04 21.26
N ARG A 23 6.58 -23.03 20.83
CA ARG A 23 7.63 -23.15 19.81
C ARG A 23 9.00 -23.47 20.41
N ARG A 24 9.14 -23.52 21.73
CA ARG A 24 10.42 -23.69 22.46
C ARG A 24 11.48 -22.70 21.98
N LYS A 25 11.10 -21.42 21.88
CA LYS A 25 11.93 -20.32 21.38
C LYS A 25 11.89 -19.12 22.33
N PRO A 26 12.93 -18.27 22.37
CA PRO A 26 12.88 -17.01 23.11
C PRO A 26 11.78 -16.07 22.58
N GLN A 27 11.17 -15.27 23.46
CA GLN A 27 10.14 -14.30 23.07
C GLN A 27 10.64 -13.28 22.04
N SER A 28 11.89 -12.84 22.14
CA SER A 28 12.52 -11.95 21.15
C SER A 28 12.60 -12.57 19.75
N LEU A 29 12.69 -13.90 19.65
CA LEU A 29 12.66 -14.61 18.38
C LEU A 29 11.25 -14.64 17.79
N VAL A 30 10.23 -14.84 18.63
CA VAL A 30 8.82 -14.76 18.23
C VAL A 30 8.48 -13.38 17.68
N VAL A 31 8.89 -12.32 18.39
CA VAL A 31 8.69 -10.93 17.94
C VAL A 31 9.39 -10.68 16.59
N ARG A 32 10.62 -11.17 16.42
CA ARG A 32 11.35 -11.03 15.16
C ARG A 32 10.63 -11.74 14.00
N GLU A 33 10.16 -12.96 14.22
CA GLU A 33 9.41 -13.73 13.22
C GLU A 33 8.08 -13.05 12.86
N ALA A 34 7.38 -12.48 13.85
CA ALA A 34 6.16 -11.72 13.64
C ALA A 34 6.40 -10.44 12.81
N VAL A 35 7.44 -9.67 13.13
CA VAL A 35 7.82 -8.47 12.36
C VAL A 35 8.20 -8.82 10.92
N ALA A 36 8.95 -9.91 10.71
CA ALA A 36 9.29 -10.37 9.37
C ALA A 36 8.05 -10.75 8.54
N ARG A 37 7.05 -11.38 9.19
CA ARG A 37 5.77 -11.71 8.56
C ARG A 37 4.98 -10.45 8.21
N TYR A 38 4.88 -9.51 9.15
CA TYR A 38 4.21 -8.23 8.93
C TYR A 38 4.87 -7.42 7.81
N ALA A 39 6.20 -7.42 7.75
CA ALA A 39 6.94 -6.78 6.66
C ALA A 39 6.68 -7.45 5.30
N ALA A 40 6.55 -8.78 5.26
CA ALA A 40 6.19 -9.51 4.04
C ALA A 40 4.74 -9.27 3.58
N GLU A 41 3.83 -8.98 4.53
CA GLU A 41 2.46 -8.54 4.23
C GLU A 41 2.41 -7.08 3.72
N GLY A 42 3.47 -6.29 3.94
CA GLY A 42 3.55 -4.86 3.62
C GLY A 42 3.49 -4.49 2.13
N ASP A 43 3.61 -5.46 1.22
CA ASP A 43 3.37 -5.25 -0.22
C ASP A 43 1.88 -5.41 -0.61
N THR A 44 1.03 -5.87 0.32
CA THR A 44 -0.41 -6.02 0.12
C THR A 44 -1.18 -5.03 0.98
N LEU A 45 -2.14 -4.33 0.37
CA LEU A 45 -3.07 -3.48 1.12
C LEU A 45 -3.87 -4.35 2.10
N PRO A 46 -4.12 -3.88 3.33
CA PRO A 46 -5.04 -4.56 4.23
C PRO A 46 -6.43 -4.65 3.58
N GLU A 47 -7.18 -5.69 3.93
CA GLU A 47 -8.40 -6.09 3.18
C GLU A 47 -9.44 -4.96 3.12
N ASP A 48 -9.58 -4.20 4.20
CA ASP A 48 -10.46 -3.03 4.32
C ASP A 48 -10.05 -1.90 3.36
N GLU A 49 -8.76 -1.56 3.29
CA GLU A 49 -8.24 -0.54 2.38
C GLU A 49 -8.31 -1.02 0.91
N ARG A 50 -8.10 -2.31 0.67
CA ARG A 50 -8.28 -2.92 -0.65
C ARG A 50 -9.73 -2.81 -1.10
N GLU A 51 -10.70 -3.18 -0.26
CA GLU A 51 -12.12 -3.07 -0.55
C GLU A 51 -12.52 -1.62 -0.83
N ARG A 52 -12.06 -0.68 0.01
CA ARG A 52 -12.30 0.76 -0.18
C ARG A 52 -11.79 1.26 -1.52
N ARG A 53 -10.57 0.91 -1.93
CA ARG A 53 -10.03 1.31 -3.24
C ARG A 53 -10.76 0.66 -4.41
N LEU A 54 -11.15 -0.61 -4.28
CA LEU A 54 -11.94 -1.28 -5.30
C LEU A 54 -13.33 -0.66 -5.45
N ALA A 55 -13.94 -0.17 -4.36
CA ALA A 55 -15.21 0.54 -4.41
C ALA A 55 -15.11 1.81 -5.25
N ILE A 56 -14.05 2.61 -5.05
CA ILE A 56 -13.79 3.84 -5.84
C ILE A 56 -13.63 3.49 -7.33
N LEU A 57 -12.88 2.43 -7.65
CA LEU A 57 -12.70 2.00 -9.04
C LEU A 57 -14.02 1.57 -9.68
N ARG A 58 -14.86 0.81 -8.96
CA ARG A 58 -16.19 0.39 -9.44
C ARG A 58 -17.10 1.59 -9.69
N GLU A 59 -17.09 2.56 -8.77
CA GLU A 59 -17.84 3.81 -8.92
C GLU A 59 -17.41 4.55 -10.19
N LEU A 60 -16.10 4.74 -10.38
CA LEU A 60 -15.57 5.40 -11.58
C LEU A 60 -15.96 4.67 -12.87
N MET A 61 -15.86 3.34 -12.91
CA MET A 61 -16.23 2.55 -14.09
C MET A 61 -17.74 2.53 -14.35
N SER A 62 -18.57 2.75 -13.34
CA SER A 62 -20.03 2.81 -13.50
C SER A 62 -20.53 4.12 -14.12
N GLN A 63 -19.70 5.16 -14.10
CA GLN A 63 -20.04 6.47 -14.66
C GLN A 63 -19.91 6.44 -16.18
N PRO A 64 -20.87 7.04 -16.92
CA PRO A 64 -20.76 7.16 -18.36
C PRO A 64 -19.54 8.02 -18.72
N PRO A 65 -18.83 7.71 -19.82
CA PRO A 65 -17.73 8.53 -20.29
C PRO A 65 -18.18 9.98 -20.49
N THR A 66 -17.43 10.93 -19.94
CA THR A 66 -17.74 12.36 -20.07
C THR A 66 -17.47 12.90 -21.47
N ARG A 67 -16.61 12.22 -22.25
CA ARG A 67 -16.20 12.62 -23.60
C ARG A 67 -16.06 11.40 -24.52
N PRO A 68 -16.30 11.56 -25.82
CA PRO A 68 -16.03 10.52 -26.81
C PRO A 68 -14.54 10.10 -26.82
N GLN A 69 -14.28 8.82 -27.05
CA GLN A 69 -12.92 8.26 -27.13
C GLN A 69 -12.00 9.00 -28.14
N PRO A 70 -12.47 9.40 -29.35
CA PRO A 70 -11.62 10.10 -30.31
C PRO A 70 -11.06 11.44 -29.81
N ASP A 71 -11.82 12.17 -29.00
CA ASP A 71 -11.43 13.46 -28.45
C ASP A 71 -10.35 13.28 -27.37
N VAL A 72 -10.52 12.27 -26.52
CA VAL A 72 -9.52 11.88 -25.51
C VAL A 72 -8.23 11.43 -26.19
N ASP A 73 -8.33 10.63 -27.26
CA ASP A 73 -7.16 10.18 -28.00
C ASP A 73 -6.42 11.34 -28.68
N ALA A 74 -7.14 12.34 -29.18
CA ALA A 74 -6.56 13.56 -29.74
C ALA A 74 -5.78 14.36 -28.68
N GLU A 75 -6.38 14.55 -27.50
CA GLU A 75 -5.75 15.20 -26.36
C GLU A 75 -4.51 14.45 -25.89
N LEU A 76 -4.60 13.13 -25.71
CA LEU A 76 -3.46 12.31 -25.31
C LEU A 76 -2.32 12.37 -26.35
N ARG A 77 -2.64 12.45 -27.65
CA ARG A 77 -1.63 12.67 -28.70
C ARG A 77 -0.96 14.04 -28.57
N GLU A 78 -1.70 15.08 -28.22
CA GLU A 78 -1.17 16.42 -27.97
C GLU A 78 -0.25 16.43 -26.75
N VAL A 79 -0.71 15.95 -25.59
CA VAL A 79 0.09 15.86 -24.37
C VAL A 79 1.40 15.10 -24.61
N ARG A 80 1.34 13.98 -25.34
CA ARG A 80 2.55 13.20 -25.69
C ARG A 80 3.48 13.96 -26.65
N ARG A 81 2.95 14.75 -27.59
CA ARG A 81 3.77 15.62 -28.44
C ARG A 81 4.47 16.69 -27.60
N SER A 82 3.75 17.39 -26.72
CA SER A 82 4.29 18.44 -25.86
C SER A 82 5.38 17.92 -24.91
N ARG A 83 5.27 16.68 -24.42
CA ARG A 83 6.32 16.03 -23.63
C ARG A 83 7.60 15.77 -24.43
N ARG A 84 7.49 15.43 -25.72
CA ARG A 84 8.64 15.16 -26.59
C ARG A 84 9.40 16.41 -27.00
N THR A 85 8.73 17.55 -27.04
CA THR A 85 9.34 18.85 -27.38
C THR A 85 9.94 19.57 -26.18
N GLY A 86 9.82 19.02 -24.96
CA GLY A 86 10.22 19.70 -23.72
C GLY A 86 9.23 20.80 -23.32
N TRP A 87 9.23 21.16 -22.03
CA TRP A 87 8.40 22.24 -21.50
C TRP A 87 9.02 23.59 -21.92
N HIS A 88 8.56 24.16 -23.03
CA HIS A 88 8.86 25.55 -23.35
C HIS A 88 8.01 26.44 -22.44
N ARG A 89 8.63 26.95 -21.37
CA ARG A 89 8.10 28.09 -20.62
C ARG A 89 8.10 29.29 -21.58
N PRO A 90 6.95 29.94 -21.87
CA PRO A 90 6.99 31.21 -22.58
C PRO A 90 7.69 32.20 -21.67
N SER A 91 8.75 32.83 -22.16
CA SER A 91 9.33 34.01 -21.54
C SER A 91 8.50 35.21 -22.00
N ASP A 92 7.62 35.70 -21.11
CA ASP A 92 7.28 37.12 -20.97
C ASP A 92 6.71 37.36 -19.56
#